data_AF-A0A7C6RAS5-F1
#
_entry.id   AF-A0A7C6RAS5-F1
#
_cell.length_a   1.000
_cell.length_b   1.000
_cell.length_c   1.000
_cell.angle_alpha   90.00
_cell.angle_beta   90.00
_cell.angle_gamma   90.00
#
_symmetry.space_group_name_H-M   'P 1'
#
loop_
_entity.id
_entity.type
_entity.pdbx_description
1 polymer ?
#
loop_
_entity_poly.entity_id
_entity_poly.type
_entity_poly.pdbx_seq_one_letter_code
_entity_poly.pdbx_strand_id
1 'polypeptide(L)'
;KPTGGYGVQVEEIVEGEDRLEVRVRSFAPKPGDIVTEVLTYPYDLIILENEELPLVFTDVDNPDRYFMKIMGLETIDRPIVARSEWIKVFSPAPGEEVEGTIELTGIANVFEGTVSYELLGADGAVLDRGFTTAAMGDWAYFKEEIPVPEGAGPGPLTLQLFSVSMKDGSKMFVVEIPLNVK
;
A
#
# COMPACT_ATOMS: atom_id res chain seq x y z
N LYS A 1 -3.92 -2.38 -18.38
CA LYS A 1 -3.06 -3.31 -17.59
C LYS A 1 -1.66 -2.71 -17.60
N PRO A 2 -0.93 -2.71 -16.47
CA PRO A 2 0.38 -2.08 -16.40
C PRO A 2 1.42 -3.00 -17.05
N THR A 3 1.35 -3.13 -18.38
CA THR A 3 2.30 -3.88 -19.21
C THR A 3 3.34 -2.91 -19.76
N GLY A 4 4.33 -3.42 -20.50
CA GLY A 4 5.28 -2.55 -21.20
C GLY A 4 4.58 -1.55 -22.14
N GLY A 5 5.25 -0.41 -22.39
CA GLY A 5 4.79 0.64 -23.30
C GLY A 5 4.02 1.79 -22.66
N TYR A 6 3.66 1.69 -21.37
CA TYR A 6 3.11 2.82 -20.62
C TYR A 6 4.23 3.65 -19.99
N GLY A 7 4.03 4.96 -19.91
CA GLY A 7 4.97 5.90 -19.33
C GLY A 7 4.28 6.98 -18.51
N VAL A 8 5.04 7.65 -17.64
CA VAL A 8 4.62 8.84 -16.91
C VAL A 8 5.81 9.79 -16.87
N GLN A 9 5.56 11.08 -17.02
CA GLN A 9 6.59 12.11 -16.96
C GLN A 9 6.05 13.33 -16.22
N VAL A 10 6.84 13.89 -15.32
CA VAL A 10 6.59 15.22 -14.77
C VAL A 10 7.10 16.25 -15.79
N GLU A 11 6.19 17.06 -16.32
CA GLU A 11 6.48 18.07 -17.34
C GLU A 11 6.93 19.38 -16.70
N GLU A 12 6.24 19.77 -15.63
CA GLU A 12 6.40 21.06 -14.99
C GLU A 12 5.92 21.00 -13.55
N ILE A 13 6.55 21.80 -12.69
CA ILE A 13 6.11 22.05 -11.32
C ILE A 13 5.86 23.54 -11.21
N VAL A 14 4.63 23.92 -10.92
CA VAL A 14 4.21 25.31 -10.80
C VAL A 14 3.95 25.61 -9.33
N GLU A 15 4.75 26.51 -8.76
CA GLU A 15 4.55 27.00 -7.40
C GLU A 15 3.42 28.05 -7.39
N GLY A 16 2.35 27.74 -6.64
CA GLY A 16 1.24 28.64 -6.36
C GLY A 16 1.31 29.19 -4.94
N GLU A 17 0.32 30.00 -4.56
CA GLU A 17 0.26 30.60 -3.22
C GLU A 17 -0.04 29.56 -2.11
N ASP A 18 -0.76 28.48 -2.43
CA ASP A 18 -1.28 27.50 -1.46
C ASP A 18 -0.90 26.04 -1.79
N ARG A 19 -0.19 25.80 -2.90
CA ARG A 19 0.15 24.45 -3.39
C ARG A 19 1.29 24.45 -4.39
N LEU A 20 1.89 23.29 -4.58
CA LEU A 20 2.74 22.97 -5.72
C LEU A 20 1.93 22.14 -6.71
N GLU A 21 1.62 22.69 -7.88
CA GLU A 21 0.97 21.97 -8.96
C GLU A 21 2.01 21.18 -9.76
N VAL A 22 1.98 19.85 -9.66
CA VAL A 22 2.81 18.94 -10.42
C VAL A 22 2.05 18.52 -11.68
N ARG A 23 2.47 19.03 -12.83
CA ARG A 23 1.88 18.70 -14.13
C ARG A 23 2.52 17.45 -14.68
N VAL A 24 1.69 16.45 -14.93
CA VAL A 24 2.11 15.11 -15.33
C VAL A 24 1.54 14.78 -16.71
N ARG A 25 2.32 14.14 -17.56
CA ARG A 25 1.86 13.52 -18.79
C ARG A 25 1.94 12.01 -18.69
N SER A 26 0.87 11.32 -19.08
CA SER A 26 0.88 9.87 -19.19
C SER A 26 0.97 9.44 -20.64
N PHE A 27 1.73 8.37 -20.88
CA PHE A 27 1.89 7.77 -22.20
C PHE A 27 1.29 6.38 -22.22
N ALA A 28 0.60 6.05 -23.29
CA ALA A 28 0.08 4.72 -23.56
C ALA A 28 0.57 4.24 -24.93
N PRO A 29 0.80 2.93 -25.11
CA PRO A 29 1.16 2.40 -26.40
C PRO A 29 0.01 2.57 -27.40
N LYS A 30 0.34 2.82 -28.67
CA LYS A 30 -0.65 2.96 -29.74
C LYS A 30 -1.23 1.60 -30.11
N PRO A 31 -2.47 1.57 -30.66
CA PRO A 31 -3.01 0.34 -31.22
C PRO A 31 -2.06 -0.25 -32.28
N GLY A 32 -1.64 -1.51 -32.08
CA GLY A 32 -0.71 -2.21 -32.98
C GLY A 32 0.76 -2.15 -32.56
N ASP A 33 1.12 -1.38 -31.54
CA ASP A 33 2.47 -1.41 -30.98
C ASP A 33 2.75 -2.78 -30.34
N ILE A 34 3.90 -3.36 -30.67
CA ILE A 34 4.39 -4.57 -30.04
C ILE A 34 5.00 -4.18 -28.70
N VAL A 35 4.34 -4.57 -27.61
CA VAL A 35 4.78 -4.29 -26.23
C VAL A 35 5.08 -5.58 -25.48
N THR A 36 5.92 -5.49 -24.46
CA THR A 36 6.17 -6.63 -23.56
C THR A 36 4.96 -6.84 -22.64
N GLU A 37 4.56 -8.08 -22.43
CA GLU A 37 3.45 -8.44 -21.51
C GLU A 37 3.91 -8.54 -20.04
N VAL A 38 5.09 -8.02 -19.72
CA VAL A 38 5.63 -7.99 -18.36
C VAL A 38 4.97 -6.86 -17.58
N LEU A 39 4.59 -7.15 -16.33
CA LEU A 39 4.01 -6.17 -15.42
C LEU A 39 5.05 -5.10 -15.07
N THR A 40 4.76 -3.84 -15.41
CA THR A 40 5.64 -2.68 -15.16
C THR A 40 4.83 -1.50 -14.66
N TYR A 41 5.33 -0.81 -13.63
CA TYR A 41 4.72 0.41 -13.11
C TYR A 41 5.63 1.58 -13.46
N PRO A 42 5.26 2.42 -14.45
CA PRO A 42 6.08 3.57 -14.81
C PRO A 42 6.13 4.54 -13.62
N TYR A 43 7.29 5.13 -13.40
CA TYR A 43 7.51 6.17 -12.41
C TYR A 43 8.46 7.21 -12.98
N ASP A 44 8.36 8.42 -12.46
CA ASP A 44 9.30 9.50 -12.70
C ASP A 44 9.72 10.09 -11.35
N LEU A 45 10.96 10.55 -11.25
CA LEU A 45 11.53 11.05 -10.01
C LEU A 45 11.90 12.52 -10.18
N ILE A 46 11.41 13.34 -9.26
CA ILE A 46 11.70 14.77 -9.19
C ILE A 46 12.33 15.10 -7.86
N ILE A 47 13.07 16.21 -7.83
CA ILE A 47 13.59 16.83 -6.62
C ILE A 47 12.80 18.11 -6.42
N LEU A 48 12.26 18.28 -5.21
CA LEU A 48 11.53 19.49 -4.82
C LEU A 48 12.44 20.34 -3.95
N GLU A 49 12.45 21.65 -4.20
CA GLU A 49 13.16 22.61 -3.35
C GLU A 49 12.27 23.12 -2.20
N ASN A 50 10.96 23.15 -2.41
CA ASN A 50 9.95 23.52 -1.43
C ASN A 50 9.09 22.28 -1.08
N GLU A 51 9.03 21.90 0.20
CA GLU A 51 8.23 20.78 0.71
C GLU A 51 7.12 21.26 1.68
N GLU A 52 6.98 22.57 1.90
CA GLU A 52 6.00 23.13 2.84
C GLU A 52 4.59 23.21 2.25
N LEU A 53 4.50 23.28 0.92
CA LEU A 53 3.25 23.39 0.19
C LEU A 53 2.73 22.01 -0.24
N PRO A 54 1.41 21.74 -0.11
CA PRO A 54 0.84 20.47 -0.51
C PRO A 54 0.98 20.24 -2.03
N LEU A 55 1.29 19.00 -2.41
CA LEU A 55 1.37 18.59 -3.80
C LEU A 55 -0.02 18.35 -4.38
N VAL A 56 -0.27 18.92 -5.56
CA VAL A 56 -1.48 18.66 -6.35
C VAL A 56 -1.05 18.20 -7.74
N PHE A 57 -1.51 17.02 -8.15
CA PHE A 57 -1.18 16.44 -9.45
C PHE A 57 -2.28 16.76 -10.47
N THR A 58 -1.88 17.25 -11.64
CA THR A 58 -2.77 17.51 -12.78
C THR A 58 -2.24 16.77 -14.00
N ASP A 59 -3.11 16.07 -14.73
CA ASP A 59 -2.73 15.46 -16.01
C ASP A 59 -2.87 16.51 -17.12
N VAL A 60 -1.80 16.76 -17.86
CA VAL A 60 -1.76 17.79 -18.90
C VAL A 60 -2.73 17.51 -20.04
N ASP A 61 -3.00 16.23 -20.32
CA ASP A 61 -3.88 15.80 -21.41
C ASP A 61 -5.31 15.52 -20.90
N ASN A 62 -5.51 15.45 -19.57
CA ASN A 62 -6.81 15.27 -18.93
C ASN A 62 -6.88 15.94 -17.54
N PRO A 63 -7.12 17.26 -17.46
CA PRO A 63 -7.08 18.01 -16.20
C PRO A 63 -8.06 17.52 -15.11
N ASP A 64 -9.15 16.86 -15.50
CA ASP A 64 -10.15 16.30 -14.57
C ASP A 64 -9.77 14.90 -14.06
N ARG A 65 -8.63 14.35 -14.49
CA ARG A 65 -8.16 13.03 -14.07
C ARG A 65 -7.93 13.01 -12.56
N TYR A 66 -8.54 12.03 -11.92
CA TYR A 66 -8.28 11.75 -10.52
C TYR A 66 -6.91 11.06 -10.33
N PHE A 67 -6.11 11.59 -9.43
CA PHE A 67 -4.91 10.94 -8.90
C PHE A 67 -5.20 10.46 -7.48
N MET A 68 -4.97 9.16 -7.24
CA MET A 68 -5.08 8.60 -5.89
C MET A 68 -4.09 9.31 -4.97
N LYS A 69 -4.56 9.66 -3.77
CA LYS A 69 -3.79 10.32 -2.74
C LYS A 69 -3.40 9.34 -1.65
N ILE A 70 -2.48 9.79 -0.79
CA ILE A 70 -2.17 9.15 0.47
C ILE A 70 -2.84 9.96 1.57
N MET A 71 -3.68 9.30 2.37
CA MET A 71 -4.41 9.87 3.49
C MET A 71 -3.76 9.42 4.80
N GLY A 72 -3.63 10.33 5.76
CA GLY A 72 -3.05 10.04 7.08
C GLY A 72 -1.52 10.02 7.14
N LEU A 73 -0.85 10.31 6.03
CA LEU A 73 0.59 10.55 5.96
C LEU A 73 0.87 11.71 5.02
N GLU A 74 1.79 12.59 5.42
CA GLU A 74 2.35 13.63 4.54
C GLU A 74 3.49 13.06 3.69
N THR A 75 4.32 12.19 4.28
CA THR A 75 5.44 11.53 3.62
C THR A 75 5.51 10.05 3.99
N ILE A 76 6.12 9.25 3.11
CA ILE A 76 6.53 7.87 3.43
C ILE A 76 8.03 7.90 3.70
N ASP A 77 8.39 7.99 4.97
CA ASP A 77 9.75 8.08 5.50
C ASP A 77 10.34 6.71 5.93
N ARG A 78 9.60 5.63 5.67
CA ARG A 78 9.90 4.27 6.12
C ARG A 78 9.72 3.25 4.98
N PRO A 79 10.46 2.12 5.01
CA PRO A 79 10.38 1.14 3.95
C PRO A 79 9.06 0.37 3.96
N ILE A 80 8.62 -0.07 2.79
CA ILE A 80 7.60 -1.11 2.66
C ILE A 80 8.29 -2.47 2.87
N VAL A 81 8.00 -3.12 3.98
CA VAL A 81 8.65 -4.37 4.41
C VAL A 81 7.94 -5.64 3.92
N ALA A 82 6.62 -5.53 3.65
CA ALA A 82 5.82 -6.58 3.03
C ALA A 82 4.68 -5.95 2.20
N ARG A 83 4.18 -6.65 1.17
CA ARG A 83 3.16 -6.09 0.28
C ARG A 83 2.44 -7.10 -0.60
N SER A 84 1.25 -6.69 -1.03
CA SER A 84 0.52 -7.19 -2.20
C SER A 84 0.21 -6.00 -3.12
N GLU A 85 -0.67 -6.16 -4.11
CA GLU A 85 -1.04 -5.07 -5.02
C GLU A 85 -1.68 -3.87 -4.31
N TRP A 86 -2.53 -4.11 -3.30
CA TRP A 86 -3.38 -3.08 -2.68
C TRP A 86 -3.17 -2.91 -1.17
N ILE A 87 -2.27 -3.69 -0.57
CA ILE A 87 -1.86 -3.57 0.83
C ILE A 87 -0.33 -3.42 0.86
N LYS A 88 0.16 -2.40 1.56
CA LYS A 88 1.59 -2.17 1.81
C LYS A 88 1.80 -2.09 3.32
N VAL A 89 2.79 -2.80 3.82
CA VAL A 89 3.09 -2.90 5.25
C VAL A 89 4.40 -2.20 5.53
N PHE A 90 4.43 -1.38 6.58
CA PHE A 90 5.62 -0.72 7.10
C PHE A 90 6.19 -1.43 8.33
N SER A 91 5.33 -2.05 9.15
CA SER A 91 5.68 -2.85 10.31
C SER A 91 4.59 -3.90 10.57
N PRO A 92 4.91 -5.11 11.07
CA PRO A 92 6.25 -5.63 11.35
C PRO A 92 6.97 -6.11 10.07
N ALA A 93 8.28 -6.26 10.16
CA ALA A 93 9.08 -6.86 9.10
C ALA A 93 9.05 -8.40 9.14
N PRO A 94 9.16 -9.08 7.99
CA PRO A 94 9.34 -10.53 7.97
C PRO A 94 10.53 -10.99 8.82
N GLY A 95 10.31 -11.97 9.70
CA GLY A 95 11.28 -12.55 10.62
C GLY A 95 11.44 -11.80 11.94
N GLU A 96 10.73 -10.70 12.14
CA GLU A 96 10.82 -9.90 13.36
C GLU A 96 10.42 -10.70 14.61
N GLU A 97 11.18 -10.49 15.69
CA GLU A 97 10.88 -11.06 17.00
C GLU A 97 9.87 -10.19 17.74
N VAL A 98 8.75 -10.77 18.15
CA VAL A 98 7.63 -10.08 18.77
C VAL A 98 7.33 -10.63 20.17
N GLU A 99 6.88 -9.75 21.07
CA GLU A 99 6.50 -10.08 22.43
C GLU A 99 5.35 -9.17 22.87
N GLY A 100 4.32 -9.73 23.49
CA GLY A 100 3.17 -8.99 24.01
C GLY A 100 2.24 -8.43 22.93
N THR A 101 2.69 -7.47 22.13
CA THR A 101 1.88 -6.79 21.11
C THR A 101 2.68 -6.56 19.84
N ILE A 102 2.04 -6.78 18.70
CA ILE A 102 2.58 -6.53 17.37
C ILE A 102 2.03 -5.18 16.91
N GLU A 103 2.92 -4.23 16.60
CA GLU A 103 2.52 -2.97 15.96
C GLU A 103 2.42 -3.19 14.45
N LEU A 104 1.17 -3.23 13.96
CA LEU A 104 0.87 -3.32 12.55
C LEU A 104 0.65 -1.91 11.98
N THR A 105 1.47 -1.50 11.02
CA THR A 105 1.30 -0.23 10.30
C THR A 105 1.47 -0.40 8.80
N GLY A 106 0.79 0.44 8.02
CA GLY A 106 0.85 0.35 6.56
C GLY A 106 -0.08 1.33 5.88
N ILE A 107 -0.21 1.16 4.56
CA ILE A 107 -1.21 1.85 3.74
C ILE A 107 -1.98 0.83 2.91
N ALA A 108 -3.28 1.07 2.70
CA ALA A 108 -4.09 0.24 1.82
C ALA A 108 -5.14 1.05 1.05
N ASN A 109 -5.50 0.53 -0.12
CA ASN A 109 -6.63 0.96 -0.92
C ASN A 109 -7.42 -0.28 -1.32
N VAL A 110 -8.42 -0.65 -0.52
CA VAL A 110 -9.13 -1.93 -0.61
C VAL A 110 -10.63 -1.71 -0.57
N PHE A 111 -11.40 -2.73 -0.98
CA PHE A 111 -12.85 -2.66 -0.98
C PHE A 111 -13.40 -2.34 0.42
N GLU A 112 -14.37 -1.42 0.50
CA GLU A 112 -14.93 -0.90 1.76
C GLU A 112 -13.90 -0.29 2.74
N GLY A 113 -12.65 -0.05 2.29
CA GLY A 113 -11.59 0.47 3.13
C GLY A 113 -11.25 -0.42 4.32
N THR A 114 -11.52 -1.73 4.25
CA THR A 114 -11.30 -2.64 5.38
C THR A 114 -10.16 -3.61 5.09
N VAL A 115 -9.15 -3.61 5.97
CA VAL A 115 -8.05 -4.57 5.96
C VAL A 115 -8.26 -5.54 7.10
N SER A 116 -8.58 -6.79 6.78
CA SER A 116 -8.67 -7.88 7.75
C SER A 116 -7.30 -8.48 8.04
N TYR A 117 -7.12 -8.99 9.24
CA TYR A 117 -5.93 -9.76 9.63
C TYR A 117 -6.29 -11.03 10.38
N GLU A 118 -5.42 -12.03 10.25
CA GLU A 118 -5.38 -13.24 11.07
C GLU A 118 -3.96 -13.48 11.56
N LEU A 119 -3.80 -13.73 12.86
CA LEU A 119 -2.55 -14.19 13.44
C LEU A 119 -2.59 -15.71 13.53
N LEU A 120 -1.69 -16.37 12.81
CA LEU A 120 -1.66 -17.82 12.66
C LEU A 120 -0.52 -18.42 13.47
N GLY A 121 -0.81 -19.51 14.18
CA GLY A 121 0.18 -20.36 14.83
C GLY A 121 0.97 -21.22 13.84
N ALA A 122 2.01 -21.90 14.34
CA ALA A 122 2.87 -22.77 13.55
C ALA A 122 2.14 -23.92 12.83
N ASP A 123 1.01 -24.36 13.36
CA ASP A 123 0.14 -25.41 12.82
C ASP A 123 -0.96 -24.87 11.87
N GLY A 124 -0.97 -23.55 11.64
CA GLY A 124 -1.99 -22.86 10.84
C GLY A 124 -3.28 -22.55 11.61
N ALA A 125 -3.34 -22.81 12.92
CA ALA A 125 -4.49 -22.40 13.73
C ALA A 125 -4.57 -20.87 13.84
N VAL A 126 -5.78 -20.32 13.71
CA VAL A 126 -6.00 -18.87 13.92
C VAL A 126 -5.99 -18.60 15.42
N LEU A 127 -4.96 -17.91 15.90
CA LEU A 127 -4.77 -17.53 17.29
C LEU A 127 -5.49 -16.22 17.63
N ASP A 128 -5.52 -15.28 16.69
CA ASP A 128 -6.26 -14.02 16.79
C ASP A 128 -6.72 -13.56 15.39
N ARG A 129 -7.75 -12.70 15.34
CA ARG A 129 -8.23 -12.08 14.11
C ARG A 129 -8.89 -10.74 14.37
N GLY A 130 -8.82 -9.85 13.39
CA GLY A 130 -9.50 -8.57 13.47
C GLY A 130 -9.44 -7.82 12.15
N PHE A 131 -9.59 -6.51 12.23
CA PHE A 131 -9.47 -5.63 11.08
C PHE A 131 -9.00 -4.24 11.50
N THR A 132 -8.48 -3.49 10.54
CA THR A 132 -8.19 -2.06 10.67
C THR A 132 -8.78 -1.31 9.47
N THR A 133 -8.90 0.01 9.61
CA THR A 133 -9.53 0.88 8.62
C THR A 133 -8.49 1.55 7.73
N ALA A 134 -8.74 1.55 6.44
CA ALA A 134 -8.01 2.23 5.39
C ALA A 134 -9.00 3.00 4.49
N ALA A 135 -8.79 3.03 3.17
CA ALA A 135 -9.65 3.74 2.23
C ALA A 135 -9.99 2.88 1.00
N MET A 136 -11.01 3.33 0.27
CA MET A 136 -11.38 2.84 -1.04
C MET A 136 -11.38 4.01 -2.02
N GLY A 137 -10.57 3.91 -3.08
CA GLY A 137 -10.37 5.00 -4.05
C GLY A 137 -9.13 5.86 -3.79
N ASP A 138 -8.59 5.81 -2.57
CA ASP A 138 -7.31 6.40 -2.17
C ASP A 138 -6.52 5.41 -1.32
N TRP A 139 -5.23 5.68 -1.11
CA TRP A 139 -4.43 4.99 -0.11
C TRP A 139 -4.62 5.65 1.24
N ALA A 140 -4.91 4.89 2.28
CA ALA A 140 -4.94 5.43 3.64
C ALA A 140 -4.03 4.65 4.57
N TYR A 141 -3.37 5.41 5.46
CA TYR A 141 -2.58 4.88 6.55
C TYR A 141 -3.46 4.20 7.58
N PHE A 142 -3.02 3.03 8.02
CA PHE A 142 -3.59 2.30 9.13
C PHE A 142 -2.52 2.01 10.18
N LYS A 143 -2.96 1.95 11.43
CA LYS A 143 -2.19 1.49 12.57
C LYS A 143 -3.09 0.63 13.44
N GLU A 144 -2.60 -0.53 13.85
CA GLU A 144 -3.30 -1.47 14.72
C GLU A 144 -2.32 -2.11 15.70
N GLU A 145 -2.79 -2.41 16.91
CA GLU A 145 -2.02 -3.10 17.95
C GLU A 145 -2.61 -4.49 18.16
N ILE A 146 -1.89 -5.52 17.71
CA ILE A 146 -2.39 -6.89 17.72
C ILE A 146 -1.78 -7.63 18.92
N PRO A 147 -2.56 -8.03 19.93
CA PRO A 147 -2.03 -8.78 21.06
C PRO A 147 -1.55 -10.17 20.62
N VAL A 148 -0.35 -10.57 21.06
CA VAL A 148 0.11 -11.95 20.93
C VAL A 148 -0.55 -12.77 22.04
N PRO A 149 -1.40 -13.77 21.73
CA PRO A 149 -2.10 -14.52 22.77
C PRO A 149 -1.12 -15.25 23.69
N GLU A 150 -1.39 -15.25 25.01
CA GLU A 150 -0.53 -15.88 26.02
C GLU A 150 -0.24 -17.37 25.75
N GLY A 151 -1.13 -18.05 25.00
CA GLY A 151 -0.99 -19.45 24.62
C GLY A 151 -0.15 -19.73 23.36
N ALA A 152 0.37 -18.70 22.67
CA ALA A 152 1.15 -18.89 21.45
C ALA A 152 2.49 -19.63 21.71
N GLY A 153 3.10 -19.40 22.89
CA GLY A 153 4.42 -19.92 23.24
C GLY A 153 5.54 -19.39 22.33
N PRO A 154 6.82 -19.60 22.68
CA PRO A 154 7.93 -19.24 21.81
C PRO A 154 7.88 -20.05 20.52
N GLY A 155 8.08 -19.40 19.38
CA GLY A 155 8.06 -20.08 18.08
C GLY A 155 7.51 -19.24 16.92
N PRO A 156 7.36 -19.87 15.74
CA PRO A 156 6.95 -19.15 14.54
C PRO A 156 5.46 -18.79 14.58
N LEU A 157 5.17 -17.57 14.13
CA LEU A 157 3.83 -17.07 13.82
C LEU A 157 3.78 -16.57 12.37
N THR A 158 2.57 -16.44 11.84
CA THR A 158 2.34 -15.71 10.60
C THR A 158 1.23 -14.70 10.79
N LEU A 159 1.53 -13.42 10.62
CA LEU A 159 0.51 -12.38 10.49
C LEU A 159 0.09 -12.30 9.03
N GLN A 160 -1.16 -12.65 8.75
CA GLN A 160 -1.74 -12.59 7.42
C GLN A 160 -2.71 -11.40 7.32
N LEU A 161 -2.53 -10.55 6.31
CA LEU A 161 -3.44 -9.44 5.99
C LEU A 161 -4.15 -9.69 4.66
N PHE A 162 -5.40 -9.24 4.53
CA PHE A 162 -6.18 -9.40 3.31
C PHE A 162 -7.37 -8.45 3.25
N SER A 163 -7.96 -8.32 2.07
CA SER A 163 -9.31 -7.78 1.88
C SER A 163 -10.27 -8.92 1.54
N VAL A 164 -11.52 -8.85 1.99
CA VAL A 164 -12.52 -9.91 1.73
C VAL A 164 -13.28 -9.61 0.44
N SER A 165 -13.35 -10.59 -0.45
CA SER A 165 -14.17 -10.52 -1.66
C SER A 165 -15.65 -10.58 -1.30
N MET A 166 -16.41 -9.53 -1.65
CA MET A 166 -17.88 -9.56 -1.51
C MET A 166 -18.59 -10.53 -2.46
N LYS A 167 -17.87 -11.12 -3.43
CA LYS A 167 -18.46 -12.07 -4.38
C LYS A 167 -18.60 -13.46 -3.76
N ASP A 168 -17.59 -13.89 -2.99
CA ASP A 168 -17.43 -15.29 -2.56
C ASP A 168 -16.78 -15.45 -1.18
N GLY A 169 -16.45 -14.34 -0.49
CA GLY A 169 -15.78 -14.36 0.80
C GLY A 169 -14.30 -14.74 0.74
N SER A 170 -13.73 -14.90 -0.46
CA SER A 170 -12.30 -15.25 -0.61
C SER A 170 -11.39 -14.12 -0.12
N LYS A 171 -10.21 -14.49 0.39
CA LYS A 171 -9.16 -13.55 0.76
C LYS A 171 -8.47 -13.01 -0.49
N MET A 172 -8.47 -11.71 -0.67
CA MET A 172 -7.79 -10.99 -1.76
C MET A 172 -6.59 -10.22 -1.22
N PHE A 173 -5.61 -9.99 -2.10
CA PHE A 173 -4.43 -9.17 -1.81
C PHE A 173 -3.67 -9.61 -0.57
N VAL A 174 -3.60 -10.93 -0.36
CA VAL A 174 -3.00 -11.56 0.81
C VAL A 174 -1.54 -11.11 0.97
N VAL A 175 -1.18 -10.67 2.17
CA VAL A 175 0.19 -10.43 2.61
C VAL A 175 0.47 -11.36 3.77
N GLU A 176 1.53 -12.15 3.68
CA GLU A 176 1.97 -13.04 4.75
C GLU A 176 3.28 -12.51 5.33
N ILE A 177 3.29 -12.31 6.65
CA ILE A 177 4.44 -11.80 7.38
C ILE A 177 4.82 -12.88 8.40
N PRO A 178 5.85 -13.69 8.14
CA PRO A 178 6.37 -14.61 9.13
C PRO A 178 7.00 -13.82 10.27
N LEU A 179 6.73 -14.22 11.51
CA LEU A 179 7.22 -13.59 12.75
C LEU A 179 7.71 -14.67 13.72
N ASN A 180 8.41 -14.27 14.77
CA ASN A 180 8.84 -15.18 15.84
C ASN A 180 8.45 -14.63 17.20
N VAL A 181 7.72 -15.41 18.00
CA VAL A 181 7.46 -15.08 19.40
C VAL A 181 8.71 -15.37 20.21
N LYS A 182 9.10 -14.42 21.06
CA LYS A 182 10.21 -14.57 22.02
C LYS A 182 9.94 -15.63 23.09
#